data_AF-A0A7J6SEH9-F1
#
_entry.id   AF-A0A7J6SEH9-F1
#
_cell.length_a   1.000
_cell.length_b   1.000
_cell.length_c   1.000
_cell.angle_alpha   90.00
_cell.angle_beta   90.00
_cell.angle_gamma   90.00
#
_symmetry.space_group_name_H-M   'P 1'
#
loop_
_entity.id
_entity.type
_entity.pdbx_description
1 polymer ?
#
loop_
_entity_poly.entity_id
_entity_poly.type
_entity_poly.pdbx_seq_one_letter_code
_entity_poly.pdbx_strand_id
1 'polypeptide(L)'
;MAAFRISMARTKQTRRKNKKQPKQSSEPKLAVDEGGSTPEGTSVEEVLSKAFPYPTDSLDHAESPAKAYGHVGPILELMAEKLGKSKEELRIYDPYYCNGAVVDNLKALGFTNVYNKCEDFYSVEPPEFDVLLTNPPYSGEHPEKLADFTAMIGKPWLWLVPNWFYMKDFYKKLIEKPGQSGMFFVAPKKRYVYQTPKHLRASSDEAKTSPFPSFWFINGCG
;
A
#
# COMPACT_ATOMS: atom_id res chain seq x y z
N MET A 1 -51.71 -8.52 -48.08
CA MET A 1 -50.97 -9.48 -47.24
C MET A 1 -51.05 -9.01 -45.80
N ALA A 2 -51.82 -9.73 -44.97
CA ALA A 2 -52.02 -9.43 -43.57
C ALA A 2 -51.01 -10.22 -42.73
N ALA A 3 -50.31 -9.57 -41.80
CA ALA A 3 -49.56 -10.25 -40.74
C ALA A 3 -49.58 -9.43 -39.45
N PHE A 4 -50.55 -9.79 -38.61
CA PHE A 4 -50.49 -10.03 -37.17
C PHE A 4 -49.59 -9.16 -36.26
N ARG A 5 -50.24 -8.29 -35.48
CA ARG A 5 -49.74 -7.76 -34.20
C ARG A 5 -49.91 -8.82 -33.11
N ILE A 6 -48.82 -9.19 -32.43
CA ILE A 6 -48.87 -10.04 -31.23
C ILE A 6 -48.87 -9.15 -29.98
N SER A 7 -49.95 -9.28 -29.22
CA SER A 7 -50.18 -8.69 -27.89
C SER A 7 -49.34 -9.42 -26.84
N MET A 8 -48.56 -8.67 -26.05
CA MET A 8 -47.89 -9.21 -24.86
C MET A 8 -48.78 -9.05 -23.62
N ALA A 9 -49.27 -10.17 -23.11
CA ALA A 9 -49.96 -10.26 -21.83
C ALA A 9 -48.96 -10.10 -20.67
N ARG A 10 -49.30 -9.22 -19.73
CA ARG A 10 -48.60 -9.05 -18.44
C ARG A 10 -49.09 -10.11 -17.45
N THR A 11 -48.20 -10.98 -16.99
CA THR A 11 -48.48 -11.88 -15.87
C THR A 11 -47.64 -11.49 -14.66
N LYS A 12 -48.33 -11.06 -13.59
CA LYS A 12 -47.78 -10.73 -12.27
C LYS A 12 -47.34 -12.02 -11.57
N GLN A 13 -46.03 -12.23 -11.41
CA GLN A 13 -45.49 -13.23 -10.48
C GLN A 13 -45.17 -12.59 -9.13
N THR A 14 -45.86 -13.08 -8.10
CA THR A 14 -45.74 -12.71 -6.69
C THR A 14 -44.45 -13.27 -6.10
N ARG A 15 -43.53 -12.40 -5.67
CA ARG A 15 -42.35 -12.74 -4.87
C ARG A 15 -42.73 -12.95 -3.40
N ARG A 16 -42.65 -14.20 -2.93
CA ARG A 16 -42.69 -14.53 -1.49
C ARG A 16 -41.40 -14.04 -0.81
N LYS A 17 -41.55 -13.17 0.20
CA LYS A 17 -40.47 -12.71 1.09
C LYS A 17 -40.20 -13.78 2.16
N ASN A 18 -39.04 -14.44 2.11
CA ASN A 18 -38.54 -15.23 3.23
C ASN A 18 -37.73 -14.34 4.18
N LYS A 19 -38.25 -14.19 5.39
CA LYS A 19 -37.71 -13.43 6.51
C LYS A 19 -36.66 -14.30 7.23
N LYS A 20 -35.36 -14.01 7.05
CA LYS A 20 -34.27 -14.67 7.80
C LYS A 20 -34.10 -13.97 9.16
N GLN A 21 -34.22 -14.74 10.23
CA GLN A 21 -33.89 -14.33 11.61
C GLN A 21 -32.36 -14.13 11.75
N PRO A 22 -31.90 -13.15 12.54
CA PRO A 22 -30.48 -12.98 12.83
C PRO A 22 -30.04 -13.99 13.90
N LYS A 23 -29.06 -14.84 13.54
CA LYS A 23 -28.35 -15.70 14.49
C LYS A 23 -27.34 -14.86 15.27
N GLN A 24 -27.47 -14.89 16.60
CA GLN A 24 -26.44 -14.51 17.54
C GLN A 24 -25.27 -15.49 17.43
N SER A 25 -24.08 -14.98 17.14
CA SER A 25 -22.81 -15.68 17.36
C SER A 25 -22.02 -14.88 18.39
N SER A 26 -21.90 -15.45 19.57
CA SER A 26 -21.06 -14.98 20.68
C SER A 26 -19.60 -15.33 20.41
N GLU A 27 -18.76 -14.31 20.26
CA GLU A 27 -17.30 -14.41 20.35
C GLU A 27 -16.81 -13.56 21.54
N PRO A 28 -15.71 -13.97 22.21
CA PRO A 28 -15.36 -13.50 23.54
C PRO A 28 -14.79 -12.08 23.51
N LYS A 29 -15.23 -11.26 24.46
CA LYS A 29 -14.66 -9.94 24.74
C LYS A 29 -13.26 -10.10 25.32
N LEU A 30 -12.23 -9.90 24.50
CA LEU A 30 -10.91 -9.53 24.98
C LEU A 30 -10.99 -8.06 25.41
N ALA A 31 -10.67 -7.80 26.68
CA ALA A 31 -10.60 -6.46 27.23
C ALA A 31 -9.56 -5.64 26.44
N VAL A 32 -10.03 -4.60 25.76
CA VAL A 32 -9.17 -3.61 25.13
C VAL A 32 -9.07 -2.47 26.12
N ASP A 33 -7.85 -2.22 26.55
CA ASP A 33 -7.43 -1.10 27.39
C ASP A 33 -7.85 0.23 26.71
N GLU A 34 -8.85 0.89 27.28
CA GLU A 34 -9.32 2.23 26.89
C GLU A 34 -8.37 3.27 27.50
N GLY A 35 -7.20 3.44 26.90
CA GLY A 35 -6.19 4.37 27.43
C GLY A 35 -5.32 4.98 26.34
N GLY A 36 -5.84 6.00 25.64
CA GLY A 36 -5.03 6.76 24.69
C GLY A 36 -5.84 7.70 23.81
N SER A 37 -6.70 8.52 24.39
CA SER A 37 -7.19 9.73 23.73
C SER A 37 -6.09 10.80 23.79
N THR A 38 -5.69 11.33 22.63
CA THR A 38 -4.83 12.51 22.51
C THR A 38 -5.41 13.64 23.37
N PRO A 39 -4.61 14.33 24.20
CA PRO A 39 -5.11 15.44 25.01
C PRO A 39 -5.71 16.53 24.11
N GLU A 40 -6.90 17.03 24.49
CA GLU A 40 -7.58 18.15 23.82
C GLU A 40 -6.60 19.32 23.64
N GLY A 41 -6.33 19.69 22.38
CA GLY A 41 -5.55 20.89 22.03
C GLY A 41 -4.17 20.67 21.41
N THR A 42 -3.69 19.44 21.24
CA THR A 42 -2.43 19.19 20.49
C THR A 42 -2.72 19.20 18.99
N SER A 43 -2.06 20.06 18.22
CA SER A 43 -2.24 20.10 16.76
C SER A 43 -1.61 18.89 16.07
N VAL A 44 -2.07 18.54 14.86
CA VAL A 44 -1.51 17.42 14.09
C VAL A 44 -0.02 17.64 13.81
N GLU A 45 0.36 18.88 13.55
CA GLU A 45 1.74 19.29 13.30
C GLU A 45 2.63 19.08 14.54
N GLU A 46 2.12 19.35 15.74
CA GLU A 46 2.84 19.08 16.99
C GLU A 46 3.03 17.59 17.24
N VAL A 47 2.06 16.76 16.86
CA VAL A 47 2.17 15.29 16.93
C VAL A 47 3.23 14.80 15.95
N LEU A 48 3.16 15.25 14.69
CA LEU A 48 4.10 14.84 13.64
C LEU A 48 5.53 15.27 13.94
N SER A 49 5.75 16.51 14.39
CA SER A 49 7.09 17.01 14.74
C SER A 49 7.72 16.31 15.93
N LYS A 50 6.93 15.68 16.81
CA LYS A 50 7.44 14.82 17.89
C LYS A 50 7.69 13.39 17.41
N ALA A 51 6.92 12.91 16.43
CA ALA A 51 6.99 11.54 15.93
C ALA A 51 8.11 11.33 14.89
N PHE A 52 8.41 12.36 14.09
CA PHE A 52 9.35 12.27 12.97
C PHE A 52 10.48 13.28 13.12
N PRO A 53 11.75 12.89 12.83
CA PRO A 53 12.89 13.81 12.88
C PRO A 53 12.98 14.75 11.65
N TYR A 54 11.95 14.77 10.79
CA TYR A 54 11.90 15.51 9.54
C TYR A 54 10.48 16.06 9.28
N PRO A 55 10.33 17.07 8.41
CA PRO A 55 9.03 17.58 8.01
C PRO A 55 8.19 16.50 7.33
N THR A 56 6.91 16.38 7.73
CA THR A 56 5.97 15.43 7.13
C THR A 56 4.60 16.07 6.92
N ASP A 57 3.84 15.54 5.96
CA ASP A 57 2.42 15.84 5.76
C ASP A 57 1.58 14.73 6.41
N SER A 58 0.52 15.11 7.13
CA SER A 58 -0.38 14.16 7.79
C SER A 58 -1.06 13.21 6.81
N LEU A 59 -1.31 13.65 5.57
CA LEU A 59 -1.97 12.87 4.53
C LEU A 59 -1.06 11.80 3.91
N ASP A 60 0.26 11.86 4.14
CA ASP A 60 1.21 10.88 3.63
C ASP A 60 1.35 9.66 4.56
N HIS A 61 0.85 9.74 5.79
CA HIS A 61 0.97 8.67 6.79
C HIS A 61 -0.13 7.62 6.67
N ALA A 62 0.04 6.69 5.73
CA ALA A 62 -0.92 5.63 5.45
C ALA A 62 -0.22 4.26 5.30
N GLU A 63 -0.38 3.39 6.29
CA GLU A 63 0.19 2.03 6.26
C GLU A 63 -0.52 1.14 5.25
N SER A 64 0.27 0.39 4.49
CA SER A 64 -0.25 -0.57 3.53
C SER A 64 -0.85 -1.79 4.24
N PRO A 65 -2.00 -2.32 3.76
CA PRO A 65 -2.58 -3.50 4.38
C PRO A 65 -1.74 -4.76 4.09
N ALA A 66 -1.72 -5.72 5.01
CA ALA A 66 -1.10 -7.05 4.84
C ALA A 66 -1.37 -7.70 3.47
N LYS A 67 -2.61 -7.54 2.98
CA LYS A 67 -3.03 -8.06 1.68
C LYS A 67 -2.24 -7.48 0.50
N ALA A 68 -1.81 -6.23 0.58
CA ALA A 68 -0.99 -5.61 -0.47
C ALA A 68 0.35 -6.34 -0.60
N TYR A 69 1.04 -6.59 0.52
CA TYR A 69 2.28 -7.37 0.54
C TYR A 69 2.08 -8.82 0.09
N GLY A 70 0.97 -9.45 0.49
CA GLY A 70 0.64 -10.81 0.05
C GLY A 70 0.49 -10.96 -1.47
N HIS A 71 0.09 -9.91 -2.19
CA HIS A 71 0.02 -9.95 -3.65
C HIS A 71 1.39 -9.90 -4.34
N VAL A 72 2.43 -9.40 -3.67
CA VAL A 72 3.80 -9.33 -4.20
C VAL A 72 4.76 -10.32 -3.56
N GLY A 73 4.35 -11.03 -2.51
CA GLY A 73 5.14 -12.08 -1.86
C GLY A 73 5.76 -13.10 -2.83
N PRO A 74 4.98 -13.69 -3.77
CA PRO A 74 5.53 -14.61 -4.77
C PRO A 74 6.57 -13.97 -5.70
N ILE A 75 6.48 -12.67 -5.95
CA ILE A 75 7.42 -11.95 -6.81
C ILE A 75 8.73 -11.70 -6.08
N LEU A 76 8.65 -11.31 -4.80
CA LEU A 76 9.82 -11.19 -3.93
C LEU A 76 10.54 -12.53 -3.76
N GLU A 77 9.79 -13.64 -3.66
CA GLU A 77 10.35 -14.99 -3.63
C GLU A 77 11.13 -15.32 -4.90
N LEU A 78 10.55 -15.04 -6.07
CA LEU A 78 11.26 -15.21 -7.36
C LEU A 78 12.50 -14.31 -7.47
N MET A 79 12.45 -13.08 -6.94
CA MET A 79 13.62 -12.20 -6.89
C MET A 79 14.72 -12.76 -5.99
N ALA A 80 14.36 -13.31 -4.82
CA ALA A 80 15.31 -13.97 -3.92
C ALA A 80 15.97 -15.18 -4.60
N GLU A 81 15.18 -16.05 -5.22
CA GLU A 81 15.67 -17.22 -5.96
C GLU A 81 16.66 -16.83 -7.07
N LYS A 82 16.33 -15.80 -7.85
CA LYS A 82 17.23 -15.27 -8.91
C LYS A 82 18.55 -14.74 -8.37
N LEU A 83 18.55 -14.20 -7.15
CA LEU A 83 19.73 -13.70 -6.47
C LEU A 83 20.48 -14.82 -5.70
N GLY A 84 19.99 -16.06 -5.73
CA GLY A 84 20.57 -17.17 -4.97
C GLY A 84 20.39 -17.02 -3.46
N LYS A 85 19.31 -16.36 -3.02
CA LYS A 85 19.02 -16.04 -1.61
C LYS A 85 17.74 -16.73 -1.14
N SER A 86 17.67 -17.02 0.16
CA SER A 86 16.41 -17.34 0.83
C SER A 86 15.55 -16.08 1.04
N LYS A 87 14.29 -16.25 1.47
CA LYS A 87 13.41 -15.12 1.84
C LYS A 87 13.99 -14.31 2.99
N GLU A 88 14.59 -14.99 3.95
CA GLU A 88 15.20 -14.41 5.15
C GLU A 88 16.49 -13.64 4.83
N GLU A 89 17.19 -14.03 3.76
CA GLU A 89 18.42 -13.37 3.31
C GLU A 89 18.17 -12.18 2.38
N LEU A 90 17.01 -12.14 1.71
CA LEU A 90 16.64 -11.05 0.81
C LEU A 90 16.52 -9.73 1.59
N ARG A 91 17.41 -8.79 1.31
CA ARG A 91 17.41 -7.46 1.94
C ARG A 91 16.42 -6.54 1.23
N ILE A 92 15.31 -6.24 1.91
CA ILE A 92 14.26 -5.35 1.40
C ILE A 92 14.41 -3.99 2.06
N TYR A 93 14.43 -2.93 1.26
CA TYR A 93 14.49 -1.55 1.73
C TYR A 93 13.19 -0.81 1.45
N ASP A 94 12.57 -0.25 2.50
CA ASP A 94 11.49 0.73 2.40
C ASP A 94 11.96 2.07 2.99
N PRO A 95 12.30 3.07 2.15
CA PRO A 95 12.81 4.36 2.60
C PRO A 95 11.77 5.23 3.29
N TYR A 96 10.47 4.99 3.06
CA TYR A 96 9.42 5.86 3.59
C TYR A 96 8.81 5.26 4.85
N TYR A 97 9.12 5.85 6.00
CA TYR A 97 8.63 5.39 7.28
C TYR A 97 7.31 6.06 7.67
N CYS A 98 6.32 5.24 8.03
CA CYS A 98 5.07 5.66 8.64
C CYS A 98 5.02 5.22 10.10
N ASN A 99 4.84 3.92 10.36
CA ASN A 99 4.90 3.32 11.69
C ASN A 99 5.55 1.92 11.70
N GLY A 100 6.19 1.52 10.60
CA GLY A 100 6.93 0.26 10.50
C GLY A 100 6.10 -0.98 10.19
N ALA A 101 4.81 -0.87 9.84
CA ALA A 101 3.97 -2.05 9.63
C ALA A 101 4.45 -2.91 8.45
N VAL A 102 5.19 -2.34 7.49
CA VAL A 102 5.85 -3.08 6.42
C VAL A 102 6.73 -4.23 6.94
N VAL A 103 7.45 -4.01 8.05
CA VAL A 103 8.36 -5.00 8.64
C VAL A 103 7.58 -6.22 9.12
N ASP A 104 6.51 -6.00 9.88
CA ASP A 104 5.69 -7.09 10.42
C ASP A 104 4.94 -7.84 9.31
N ASN A 105 4.40 -7.12 8.33
CA ASN A 105 3.68 -7.71 7.21
C ASN A 105 4.58 -8.59 6.33
N LEU A 106 5.80 -8.14 6.04
CA LEU A 106 6.77 -8.91 5.26
C LEU A 106 7.36 -10.08 6.06
N LYS A 107 7.60 -9.88 7.36
CA LYS A 107 8.01 -10.95 8.28
C LYS A 107 6.99 -12.08 8.33
N ALA A 108 5.69 -11.76 8.35
CA ALA A 108 4.63 -12.76 8.30
C ALA A 108 4.61 -13.59 6.99
N LEU A 109 5.28 -13.13 5.94
CA LEU A 109 5.45 -13.83 4.67
C LEU A 109 6.82 -14.55 4.54
N GLY A 110 7.67 -14.48 5.57
CA GLY A 110 9.00 -15.10 5.62
C GLY A 110 10.16 -14.14 5.30
N PHE A 111 9.91 -12.88 4.95
CA PHE A 111 10.96 -11.91 4.68
C PHE A 111 11.34 -11.19 5.96
N THR A 112 12.43 -11.61 6.59
CA THR A 112 12.84 -11.10 7.93
C THR A 112 13.89 -9.99 7.86
N ASN A 113 14.53 -9.79 6.70
CA ASN A 113 15.57 -8.78 6.51
C ASN A 113 15.01 -7.53 5.81
N VAL A 114 14.22 -6.76 6.57
CA VAL A 114 13.53 -5.56 6.10
C VAL A 114 14.07 -4.32 6.82
N TYR A 115 14.59 -3.36 6.05
CA TYR A 115 15.00 -2.06 6.56
C TYR A 115 13.90 -1.03 6.33
N ASN A 116 13.26 -0.59 7.42
CA ASN A 116 12.36 0.55 7.47
C ASN A 116 12.55 1.24 8.81
N LYS A 117 13.12 2.44 8.79
CA LYS A 117 13.53 3.21 9.98
C LYS A 117 12.96 4.62 9.89
N CYS A 118 12.65 5.21 11.04
CA CYS A 118 12.17 6.59 11.16
C CYS A 118 13.33 7.57 10.89
N GLU A 119 13.74 7.62 9.64
CA GLU A 119 14.87 8.38 9.11
C GLU A 119 14.40 9.15 7.88
N ASP A 120 14.94 10.35 7.65
CA ASP A 120 14.63 11.09 6.44
C ASP A 120 15.40 10.47 5.28
N PHE A 121 14.67 9.80 4.39
CA PHE A 121 15.15 9.21 3.14
C PHE A 121 16.11 10.12 2.36
N TYR A 122 15.89 11.44 2.36
CA TYR A 122 16.72 12.37 1.59
C TYR A 122 18.01 12.79 2.28
N SER A 123 18.15 12.45 3.56
CA SER A 123 19.27 12.88 4.41
C SER A 123 20.22 11.75 4.80
N VAL A 124 19.81 10.49 4.58
CA VAL A 124 20.57 9.31 4.98
C VAL A 124 21.10 8.55 3.78
N GLU A 125 22.27 7.95 3.95
CA GLU A 125 22.78 6.97 2.99
C GLU A 125 21.91 5.71 3.03
N PRO A 126 21.49 5.18 1.87
CA PRO A 126 20.69 3.97 1.85
C PRO A 126 21.51 2.79 2.42
N PRO A 127 20.85 1.86 3.14
CA PRO A 127 21.53 0.66 3.62
C PRO A 127 21.98 -0.21 2.45
N GLU A 128 22.74 -1.27 2.71
CA GLU A 128 22.85 -2.33 1.71
C GLU A 128 21.50 -3.06 1.58
N PHE A 129 20.95 -3.08 0.36
CA PHE A 129 19.71 -3.82 0.06
C PHE A 129 19.78 -4.49 -1.30
N ASP A 130 18.87 -5.43 -1.54
CA ASP A 130 18.72 -6.15 -2.81
C ASP A 130 17.52 -5.63 -3.60
N VAL A 131 16.41 -5.34 -2.91
CA VAL A 131 15.15 -4.91 -3.52
C VAL A 131 14.62 -3.68 -2.80
N LEU A 132 14.21 -2.67 -3.57
CA LEU A 132 13.48 -1.51 -3.07
C LEU A 132 11.98 -1.83 -3.07
N LEU A 133 11.31 -1.79 -1.93
CA LEU A 133 9.85 -2.01 -1.84
C LEU A 133 9.24 -0.90 -1.01
N THR A 134 8.30 -0.14 -1.56
CA THR A 134 7.73 0.99 -0.84
C THR A 134 6.31 1.37 -1.25
N ASN A 135 5.55 1.95 -0.32
CA ASN A 135 4.34 2.73 -0.57
C ASN A 135 4.67 4.20 -0.27
N PRO A 136 5.19 4.96 -1.26
CA PRO A 136 5.74 6.27 -1.00
C PRO A 136 4.62 7.30 -0.76
N PRO A 137 4.94 8.46 -0.14
CA PRO A 137 4.10 9.65 -0.24
C PRO A 137 3.73 9.98 -1.68
N TYR A 138 2.48 10.40 -1.91
CA TYR A 138 2.01 10.79 -3.25
C TYR A 138 2.06 12.31 -3.45
N SER A 139 2.38 13.05 -2.39
CA SER A 139 2.43 14.50 -2.33
C SER A 139 3.78 15.07 -2.82
N GLY A 140 3.82 16.38 -3.02
CA GLY A 140 5.05 17.13 -3.26
C GLY A 140 5.95 16.57 -4.37
N GLU A 141 7.25 16.56 -4.10
CA GLU A 141 8.29 16.08 -5.01
C GLU A 141 8.69 14.62 -4.74
N HIS A 142 8.04 13.94 -3.78
CA HIS A 142 8.43 12.59 -3.35
C HIS A 142 8.46 11.56 -4.50
N PRO A 143 7.46 11.52 -5.40
CA PRO A 143 7.48 10.59 -6.54
C PRO A 143 8.64 10.81 -7.52
N GLU A 144 9.00 12.07 -7.77
CA GLU A 144 10.07 12.43 -8.70
C GLU A 144 11.44 12.07 -8.12
N LYS A 145 11.67 12.42 -6.85
CA LYS A 145 12.90 12.05 -6.14
C LYS A 145 13.06 10.55 -6.00
N LEU A 146 11.96 9.82 -5.76
CA LEU A 146 11.99 8.35 -5.75
C LEU A 146 12.36 7.78 -7.12
N ALA A 147 11.83 8.33 -8.21
CA ALA A 147 12.18 7.91 -9.57
C ALA A 147 13.66 8.13 -9.89
N ASP A 148 14.22 9.26 -9.49
CA ASP A 148 15.65 9.53 -9.66
C ASP A 148 16.50 8.58 -8.82
N PHE A 149 16.15 8.35 -7.56
CA PHE A 149 16.83 7.39 -6.70
C PHE A 149 16.78 5.97 -7.28
N THR A 150 15.60 5.48 -7.67
CA THR A 150 15.42 4.14 -8.26
C THR A 150 16.21 3.94 -9.54
N ALA A 151 16.25 4.97 -10.40
CA ALA A 151 17.09 4.95 -11.58
C ALA A 151 18.58 4.89 -11.25
N MET A 152 19.02 5.64 -10.26
CA MET A 152 20.43 5.72 -9.84
C MET A 152 20.92 4.39 -9.25
N ILE A 153 20.13 3.75 -8.39
CA ILE A 153 20.54 2.49 -7.74
C ILE A 153 20.55 1.29 -8.70
N GLY A 154 19.73 1.31 -9.77
CA GLY A 154 19.66 0.23 -10.76
C GLY A 154 19.23 -1.15 -10.22
N LYS A 155 18.61 -1.21 -9.03
CA LYS A 155 18.18 -2.46 -8.38
C LYS A 155 16.70 -2.78 -8.67
N PRO A 156 16.26 -4.04 -8.51
CA PRO A 156 14.84 -4.39 -8.56
C PRO A 156 14.01 -3.55 -7.59
N TRP A 157 12.79 -3.23 -8.01
CA TRP A 157 11.93 -2.36 -7.22
C TRP A 157 10.43 -2.67 -7.37
N LEU A 158 9.69 -2.38 -6.31
CA LEU A 158 8.24 -2.50 -6.21
C LEU A 158 7.68 -1.24 -5.56
N TRP A 159 6.87 -0.48 -6.29
CA TRP A 159 6.20 0.71 -5.78
C TRP A 159 4.70 0.48 -5.71
N LEU A 160 4.11 0.69 -4.53
CA LEU A 160 2.66 0.72 -4.36
C LEU A 160 2.17 2.15 -4.56
N VAL A 161 1.69 2.46 -5.76
CA VAL A 161 1.31 3.84 -6.14
C VAL A 161 -0.04 3.87 -6.87
N PRO A 162 -0.71 5.05 -6.94
CA PRO A 162 -1.94 5.21 -7.67
C PRO A 162 -1.83 4.75 -9.12
N ASN A 163 -2.90 4.18 -9.65
CA ASN A 163 -2.92 3.62 -10.99
C ASN A 163 -2.61 4.65 -12.08
N TRP A 164 -2.73 5.96 -11.85
CA TRP A 164 -2.42 6.99 -12.83
C TRP A 164 -0.93 7.39 -12.86
N PHE A 165 -0.07 6.87 -11.99
CA PHE A 165 1.37 7.18 -11.98
C PHE A 165 2.04 6.89 -13.32
N TYR A 166 1.57 5.88 -14.07
CA TYR A 166 2.14 5.57 -15.39
C TYR A 166 2.00 6.70 -16.41
N MET A 167 1.08 7.66 -16.17
CA MET A 167 0.85 8.79 -17.05
C MET A 167 1.80 9.97 -16.77
N LYS A 168 2.50 9.96 -15.64
CA LYS A 168 3.36 11.06 -15.19
C LYS A 168 4.69 11.07 -15.94
N ASP A 169 5.23 12.26 -16.16
CA ASP A 169 6.45 12.42 -16.96
C ASP A 169 7.69 11.87 -16.26
N PHE A 170 7.79 11.98 -14.93
CA PHE A 170 8.87 11.33 -14.18
C PHE A 170 8.88 9.81 -14.37
N TYR A 171 7.70 9.20 -14.47
CA TYR A 171 7.57 7.76 -14.67
C TYR A 171 7.97 7.37 -16.09
N LYS A 172 7.51 8.11 -17.11
CA LYS A 172 7.94 7.89 -18.50
C LYS A 172 9.47 7.97 -18.61
N LYS A 173 10.08 9.00 -18.01
CA LYS A 173 11.53 9.16 -17.96
C LYS A 173 12.23 7.99 -17.25
N LEU A 174 11.66 7.47 -16.16
CA LEU A 174 12.20 6.31 -15.45
C LEU A 174 12.24 5.07 -16.36
N ILE A 175 11.13 4.74 -17.03
CA ILE A 175 11.02 3.51 -17.82
C ILE A 175 11.85 3.53 -19.11
N GLU A 176 12.24 4.72 -19.58
CA GLU A 176 13.13 4.91 -20.72
C GLU A 176 14.61 4.68 -20.37
N LYS A 177 14.97 4.61 -19.07
CA LYS A 177 16.36 4.38 -18.65
C LYS A 177 16.79 2.92 -18.88
N PRO A 178 18.06 2.67 -19.23
CA PRO A 178 18.59 1.31 -19.36
C PRO A 178 18.35 0.47 -18.09
N GLY A 179 17.98 -0.79 -18.26
CA GLY A 179 17.64 -1.69 -17.15
C GLY A 179 16.22 -1.51 -16.58
N GLN A 180 15.43 -0.57 -17.11
CA GLN A 180 14.04 -0.31 -16.68
C GLN A 180 12.97 -0.88 -17.64
N SER A 181 13.36 -1.67 -18.63
CA SER A 181 12.45 -2.16 -19.68
C SER A 181 11.58 -3.38 -19.29
N GLY A 182 11.80 -3.98 -18.12
CA GLY A 182 11.13 -5.22 -17.66
C GLY A 182 9.85 -5.00 -16.85
N MET A 183 9.17 -3.88 -17.07
CA MET A 183 8.15 -3.39 -16.14
C MET A 183 6.77 -4.00 -16.33
N PHE A 184 6.11 -4.30 -15.20
CA PHE A 184 4.74 -4.80 -15.18
C PHE A 184 4.01 -4.35 -13.92
N PHE A 185 2.70 -4.61 -13.87
CA PHE A 185 1.83 -4.21 -12.76
C PHE A 185 1.15 -5.41 -12.10
N VAL A 186 1.00 -5.35 -10.78
CA VAL A 186 0.08 -6.22 -10.04
C VAL A 186 -1.09 -5.37 -9.52
N ALA A 187 -2.24 -5.56 -10.14
CA ALA A 187 -3.49 -4.87 -9.79
C ALA A 187 -4.36 -5.76 -8.89
N PRO A 188 -4.82 -5.27 -7.73
CA PRO A 188 -5.69 -6.05 -6.86
C PRO A 188 -7.12 -6.10 -7.41
N LYS A 189 -7.84 -7.21 -7.17
CA LYS A 189 -9.26 -7.34 -7.54
C LYS A 189 -10.18 -6.34 -6.81
N LYS A 190 -9.75 -5.85 -5.64
CA LYS A 190 -10.44 -4.85 -4.82
C LYS A 190 -9.40 -3.82 -4.38
N ARG A 191 -9.81 -2.55 -4.27
CA ARG A 191 -8.92 -1.48 -3.80
C ARG A 191 -8.33 -1.82 -2.43
N TYR A 192 -7.07 -1.45 -2.23
CA TYR A 192 -6.46 -1.48 -0.91
C TYR A 192 -7.08 -0.40 -0.04
N VAL A 193 -7.23 -0.71 1.25
CA VAL A 193 -7.64 0.24 2.28
C VAL A 193 -6.44 0.38 3.20
N TYR A 194 -5.83 1.55 3.18
CA TYR A 194 -4.70 1.92 4.00
C TYR A 194 -5.17 2.32 5.40
N GLN A 195 -4.26 2.29 6.36
CA GLN A 195 -4.56 2.61 7.74
C GLN A 195 -3.62 3.70 8.25
N THR A 196 -4.17 4.81 8.72
CA THR A 196 -3.39 5.81 9.44
C THR A 196 -3.14 5.31 10.86
N PRO A 197 -1.90 5.28 11.36
CA PRO A 197 -1.59 4.86 12.73
C PRO A 197 -2.37 5.70 13.76
N LYS A 198 -2.87 5.05 14.83
CA LYS A 198 -3.77 5.72 15.81
C LYS A 198 -3.20 7.03 16.36
N HIS A 199 -1.92 7.04 16.68
CA HIS A 199 -1.23 8.19 17.27
C HIS A 199 -0.90 9.29 16.25
N LEU A 200 -1.10 9.06 14.95
CA LEU A 200 -0.90 10.04 13.87
C LEU A 200 -2.22 10.59 13.31
N ARG A 201 -3.36 10.18 13.85
CA ARG A 201 -4.68 10.61 13.37
C ARG A 201 -5.03 11.98 13.94
N ALA A 202 -5.55 12.87 13.10
CA ALA A 202 -6.20 14.11 13.56
C ALA A 202 -7.58 13.82 14.16
N SER A 203 -8.27 12.80 13.63
CA SER A 203 -9.60 12.39 14.09
C SER A 203 -9.84 10.88 13.90
N SER A 204 -10.88 10.34 14.54
CA SER A 204 -11.27 8.93 14.35
C SER A 204 -11.63 8.57 12.92
N ASP A 205 -12.10 9.55 12.14
CA ASP A 205 -12.58 9.36 10.76
C ASP A 205 -11.43 9.16 9.76
N GLU A 206 -10.21 9.56 10.12
CA GLU A 206 -8.99 9.35 9.33
C GLU A 206 -8.37 7.96 9.52
N ALA A 207 -9.02 7.06 10.26
CA ALA A 207 -8.47 5.74 10.56
C ALA A 207 -8.18 4.89 9.32
N LYS A 208 -8.89 5.12 8.22
CA LYS A 208 -8.76 4.37 6.97
C LYS A 208 -8.84 5.29 5.78
N THR A 209 -7.95 5.08 4.82
CA THR A 209 -7.96 5.84 3.56
C THR A 209 -7.83 4.91 2.36
N SER A 210 -8.44 5.29 1.25
CA SER A 210 -8.33 4.61 -0.05
C SER A 210 -8.54 5.65 -1.14
N PRO A 211 -7.64 6.65 -1.22
CA PRO A 211 -7.89 7.85 -2.01
C PRO A 211 -7.98 7.51 -3.50
N PHE A 212 -7.19 6.52 -3.94
CA PHE A 212 -7.12 6.08 -5.32
C PHE A 212 -7.03 4.54 -5.41
N PRO A 213 -7.43 3.94 -6.55
CA PRO A 213 -6.97 2.59 -6.88
C PRO A 213 -5.44 2.60 -7.01
N SER A 214 -4.73 1.82 -6.18
CA SER A 214 -3.27 1.66 -6.27
C SER A 214 -2.89 0.28 -6.80
N PHE A 215 -1.82 0.22 -7.58
CA PHE A 215 -1.20 -1.01 -8.09
C PHE A 215 0.22 -1.11 -7.57
N TRP A 216 0.77 -2.32 -7.56
CA TRP A 216 2.21 -2.48 -7.50
C TRP A 216 2.79 -2.31 -8.90
N PHE A 217 3.67 -1.34 -9.03
CA PHE A 217 4.52 -1.11 -10.19
C PHE A 217 5.83 -1.82 -9.92
N ILE A 218 6.28 -2.69 -10.84
CA ILE A 218 7.37 -3.61 -10.56
C ILE A 218 8.37 -3.61 -11.71
N ASN A 219 9.66 -3.62 -11.37
CA ASN A 219 10.76 -3.86 -12.30
C ASN A 219 11.84 -4.76 -11.67
N GLY A 220 12.70 -5.33 -12.52
CA GLY A 220 13.89 -6.07 -12.09
C GLY A 220 13.65 -7.57 -11.88
N CYS A 221 12.57 -8.12 -12.42
CA CYS A 221 12.33 -9.56 -12.50
C CYS A 221 12.96 -10.20 -13.75
N GLY A 222 13.69 -9.42 -14.57
CA GLY A 222 14.33 -9.82 -15.84
C GLY A 222 15.54 -10.72 -15.66
#